data_AF-A0A7C1KMR2-F1
#
_entry.id   AF-A0A7C1KMR2-F1
#
_cell.length_a   1.000
_cell.length_b   1.000
_cell.length_c   1.000
_cell.angle_alpha   90.00
_cell.angle_beta   90.00
_cell.angle_gamma   90.00
#
_symmetry.space_group_name_H-M   'P 1'
#
loop_
_entity.id
_entity.type
_entity.pdbx_description
1 polymer ?
#
loop_
_entity_poly.entity_id
_entity_poly.type
_entity_poly.pdbx_seq_one_letter_code
_entity_poly.pdbx_strand_id
1 'polypeptide(L)' 'MEPVYKNPKTLIDTPTHYCPGCGHGIIHRLIAEIIDDLDIRDKTIGLAPVGCAVLAYNYLDIDMCEAAHG' A
#
# COMPACT_ATOMS: atom_id res chain seq x y z
N MET A 1 24.75 -12.89 4.39
CA MET A 1 24.67 -11.53 3.81
C MET A 1 23.29 -11.01 4.17
N GLU A 2 23.20 -9.86 4.86
CA GLU A 2 21.89 -9.25 5.16
C GLU A 2 21.25 -8.78 3.85
N PRO A 3 19.94 -9.00 3.64
CA PRO A 3 19.24 -8.47 2.48
C PRO A 3 19.27 -6.94 2.49
N VAL A 4 19.78 -6.32 1.42
CA VAL A 4 19.68 -4.85 1.22
C VAL A 4 18.24 -4.42 0.98
N TYR A 5 17.42 -5.33 0.46
CA TYR A 5 16.02 -5.13 0.16
C TYR A 5 15.16 -6.14 0.93
N LYS A 6 14.11 -5.65 1.58
CA LYS A 6 13.09 -6.44 2.29
C LYS A 6 11.72 -5.91 1.89
N ASN A 7 10.73 -6.79 1.74
CA ASN A 7 9.35 -6.34 1.54
C ASN A 7 8.88 -5.59 2.78
N PRO A 8 8.19 -4.44 2.62
CA PRO A 8 7.58 -3.73 3.74
C PRO A 8 6.60 -4.64 4.48
N LYS A 9 6.58 -4.58 5.80
CA LYS A 9 5.60 -5.27 6.65
C LYS A 9 4.18 -4.75 6.42
N THR A 10 4.05 -3.46 6.09
CA THR A 10 2.76 -2.86 5.76
C THR A 10 2.24 -3.32 4.39
N LEU A 11 3.08 -3.88 3.52
CA LEU A 11 2.67 -4.41 2.22
C LEU A 11 2.32 -5.89 2.32
N ILE A 12 1.06 -6.24 2.05
CA ILE A 12 0.56 -7.62 2.06
C ILE A 12 1.20 -8.39 0.90
N ASP A 13 1.73 -9.57 1.20
CA ASP A 13 2.25 -10.50 0.18
C ASP A 13 1.08 -11.17 -0.56
N THR A 14 0.53 -10.45 -1.55
CA THR A 14 -0.59 -10.90 -2.37
C THR A 14 -0.42 -10.47 -3.83
N PRO A 15 -0.88 -11.26 -4.81
CA PRO A 15 -0.92 -10.83 -6.19
C PRO A 15 -1.71 -9.52 -6.38
N THR A 16 -1.12 -8.57 -7.09
CA THR A 16 -1.80 -7.30 -7.40
C THR A 16 -2.64 -7.43 -8.67
N HIS A 17 -3.75 -6.70 -8.72
CA HIS A 17 -4.60 -6.59 -9.92
C HIS A 17 -4.10 -5.53 -10.92
N TYR A 18 -2.99 -4.86 -10.62
CA TYR A 18 -2.46 -3.80 -11.47
C TYR A 18 -1.84 -4.34 -12.75
N CYS A 19 -2.03 -3.60 -13.85
CA CYS A 19 -1.41 -3.93 -15.13
C CYS A 19 0.13 -3.92 -15.01
N PRO A 20 0.85 -4.74 -15.80
CA PRO A 20 2.29 -4.68 -15.89
C PRO A 20 2.78 -3.26 -16.24
N GLY A 21 3.72 -2.72 -15.47
CA GLY A 21 4.24 -1.36 -15.64
C GLY A 21 3.37 -0.24 -15.04
N CYS A 22 2.27 -0.57 -14.36
CA CYS A 22 1.44 0.42 -13.70
C CYS A 22 2.13 1.03 -12.47
N GLY A 23 2.06 2.37 -12.33
CA GLY A 23 2.67 3.09 -11.20
C GLY A 23 2.00 2.84 -9.84
N HIS A 24 0.76 2.35 -9.79
CA HIS A 24 0.04 2.14 -8.53
C HIS A 24 0.75 1.15 -7.60
N GLY A 25 1.28 0.04 -8.15
CA GLY A 25 2.03 -0.93 -7.35
C GLY A 25 3.31 -0.35 -6.76
N ILE A 26 4.01 0.49 -7.54
CA ILE A 26 5.21 1.21 -7.06
C ILE A 26 4.83 2.19 -5.94
N ILE A 27 3.78 2.99 -6.15
CA ILE A 27 3.32 3.99 -5.18
C ILE A 27 2.88 3.33 -3.87
N HIS A 28 2.11 2.23 -3.91
CA HIS A 28 1.71 1.54 -2.68
C HIS A 28 2.89 0.99 -1.91
N ARG A 29 3.89 0.44 -2.61
CA ARG A 29 5.10 -0.02 -1.94
C ARG A 29 5.86 1.12 -1.28
N LEU A 30 6.04 2.25 -1.96
CA LEU A 30 6.70 3.44 -1.37
C LEU A 30 5.93 3.94 -0.14
N ILE A 31 4.60 3.96 -0.20
CA ILE A 31 3.76 4.31 0.96
C ILE A 31 3.98 3.33 2.11
N ALA A 32 4.01 2.02 1.84
CA ALA A 32 4.26 0.99 2.85
C ALA A 32 5.65 1.11 3.49
N GLU A 33 6.69 1.38 2.69
CA GLU A 33 8.06 1.65 3.16
C GLU A 33 8.06 2.86 4.13
N ILE A 34 7.39 3.96 3.76
CA ILE A 34 7.30 5.16 4.61
C ILE A 34 6.54 4.88 5.91
N ILE A 35 5.44 4.13 5.86
CA ILE A 35 4.65 3.79 7.06
C ILE A 35 5.50 2.96 8.04
N ASP A 36 6.25 1.98 7.53
CA ASP A 36 7.14 1.15 8.32
C ASP A 36 8.33 1.94 8.89
N ASP A 37 8.97 2.78 8.07
CA ASP A 37 10.12 3.60 8.47
C ASP A 37 9.76 4.60 9.57
N LEU A 38 8.52 5.12 9.55
CA LEU A 38 8.00 6.04 10.55
C LEU A 38 7.41 5.33 11.78
N ASP A 39 7.26 4.00 11.75
CA ASP A 39 6.63 3.21 12.82
C ASP A 39 5.22 3.72 13.19
N ILE A 40 4.41 4.04 12.18
CA ILE A 40 3.07 4.65 12.34
C ILE A 40 1.92 3.75 11.87
N ARG A 41 2.18 2.48 11.62
CA ARG A 41 1.19 1.55 11.09
C ARG A 41 -0.11 1.52 11.89
N ASP A 42 -0.02 1.32 13.21
CA ASP A 42 -1.18 1.28 14.13
C ASP A 42 -1.86 2.66 14.34
N LYS A 43 -1.33 3.71 13.70
CA LYS A 43 -1.82 5.09 13.77
C LYS A 43 -2.25 5.63 12.40
N THR A 44 -2.26 4.78 11.37
CA THR A 44 -2.56 5.17 10.00
C THR A 44 -3.90 4.61 9.59
N ILE A 45 -4.79 5.48 9.10
CA ILE A 45 -6.03 5.09 8.41
C ILE A 45 -5.90 5.57 6.97
N GLY A 46 -6.06 4.66 6.02
CA GLY A 46 -6.08 4.96 4.60
C GLY A 46 -7.47 5.36 4.11
N LEU A 47 -7.50 6.28 3.13
CA LEU A 47 -8.70 6.64 2.40
C LEU A 47 -8.52 6.25 0.92
N ALA A 48 -9.12 5.13 0.53
CA ALA A 48 -9.02 4.61 -0.83
C ALA A 48 -9.89 5.44 -1.78
N PRO A 49 -9.34 6.01 -2.87
CA PRO A 49 -10.10 6.79 -3.84
C PRO A 49 -10.83 5.88 -4.83
N VAL A 50 -11.80 6.42 -5.56
CA VAL A 50 -12.46 5.70 -6.66
C VAL A 50 -11.53 5.59 -7.88
N GLY A 51 -11.43 4.39 -8.48
CA GLY A 51 -10.61 4.08 -9.65
C GLY A 51 -9.71 2.88 -9.41
N CYS A 52 -8.70 2.62 -10.26
CA CYS A 52 -7.79 1.48 -10.05
C CYS A 52 -7.12 1.50 -8.65
N ALA A 53 -6.79 2.69 -8.16
CA ALA A 53 -6.20 2.92 -6.84
C ALA A 53 -7.10 2.53 -5.66
N VAL A 54 -8.41 2.31 -5.88
CA VAL A 54 -9.34 1.86 -4.83
C VAL A 54 -8.88 0.57 -4.18
N LEU A 55 -8.17 -0.26 -4.93
CA LEU A 55 -7.71 -1.57 -4.50
C LEU A 55 -6.61 -1.52 -3.42
N ALA A 56 -6.14 -0.34 -3.03
CA ALA A 56 -5.11 -0.15 -2.00
C ALA A 56 -5.40 -0.90 -0.69
N TYR A 57 -6.67 -0.97 -0.28
CA TYR A 57 -7.09 -1.69 0.93
C TYR A 57 -6.86 -3.20 0.87
N ASN A 58 -6.64 -3.77 -0.31
CA ASN A 58 -6.28 -5.19 -0.47
C ASN A 58 -4.76 -5.44 -0.32
N TYR A 59 -3.95 -4.38 -0.33
CA TYR A 59 -2.49 -4.48 -0.44
C TYR A 59 -1.76 -3.85 0.74
N LEU A 60 -2.36 -2.88 1.41
CA LEU A 60 -1.77 -2.23 2.59
C LEU A 60 -2.50 -2.72 3.83
N ASP A 61 -1.76 -3.33 4.75
CA ASP A 61 -2.29 -3.85 6.01
C ASP A 61 -2.28 -2.71 7.05
N ILE A 62 -3.25 -1.81 6.85
CA ILE A 62 -3.71 -0.70 7.69
C ILE A 62 -5.23 -0.57 7.52
N ASP A 63 -5.91 0.02 8.50
CA ASP A 63 -7.35 0.27 8.39
C ASP A 63 -7.64 1.22 7.23
N MET A 64 -8.69 0.92 6.46
CA MET A 64 -9.02 1.66 5.24
C MET A 64 -10.51 1.95 5.14
N CYS A 65 -10.84 3.11 4.60
CA CYS A 65 -12.19 3.49 4.18
C CYS A 65 -12.19 3.85 2.69
N GLU A 66 -13.27 3.57 1.97
CA GLU A 66 -13.45 3.99 0.59
C GLU A 66 -14.16 5.35 0.54
N ALA A 67 -13.59 6.30 -0.21
CA ALA A 67 -14.20 7.60 -0.43
C ALA A 67 -15.23 7.55 -1.56
N ALA A 68 -16.23 8.44 -1.50
CA ALA A 68 -17.08 8.73 -2.65
C ALA A 68 -16.25 9.32 -3.80
N HIS A 69 -16.73 9.20 -5.04
CA HIS A 69 -16.07 9.80 -6.20
C HIS A 69 -16.13 11.34 -6.09
N GLY A 70 -14.97 12.00 -6.16
CA GLY A 70 -14.82 13.45 -6.03
C GLY A 70 -13.57 13.80 -5.25
#